data_AF-A0A183ULN2-F1
#
_entry.id   AF-A0A183ULN2-F1
#
_cell.length_a   1.000
_cell.length_b   1.000
_cell.length_c   1.000
_cell.angle_alpha   90.00
_cell.angle_beta   90.00
_cell.angle_gamma   90.00
#
_symmetry.space_group_name_H-M   'P 1'
#
loop_
_entity.id
_entity.type
_entity.pdbx_description
1 polymer ?
#
loop_
_entity_poly.entity_id
_entity_poly.type
_entity_poly.pdbx_seq_one_letter_code
_entity_poly.pdbx_strand_id
1 'polypeptide(L)'
;MCILAFHVGKVNLISDAIDSGNNKKAIQEAEKVLKKHPGTHTAKVLKALALIRSDKQSEAWPLIEEVESLREDVDENTLQAMCHCFKEAYTPERISALYERVCARFPKNEQYLTHLFMSYVRVRNYKLQQKTALTLFKEFQRNPYYFWNVMSIVMQVCGGILLSAASFIRTLFGRQSKKIH
;
A
#
# COMPACT_ATOMS: atom_id res chain seq x y z
N MET A 1 -7.45 14.51 -27.12
CA MET A 1 -8.50 14.38 -26.09
C MET A 1 -9.32 13.10 -26.20
N CYS A 2 -9.74 12.64 -27.40
CA CYS A 2 -10.61 11.45 -27.53
C CYS A 2 -9.98 10.11 -27.07
N ILE A 3 -8.67 9.91 -27.26
CA ILE A 3 -8.00 8.65 -26.90
C ILE A 3 -7.88 8.47 -25.38
N LEU A 4 -7.56 9.54 -24.64
CA LEU A 4 -7.50 9.52 -23.17
C LEU A 4 -8.89 9.28 -22.54
N ALA A 5 -9.94 9.97 -23.03
CA ALA A 5 -11.29 9.76 -22.53
C ALA A 5 -11.83 8.35 -22.81
N PHE A 6 -11.51 7.80 -23.99
CA PHE A 6 -11.85 6.41 -24.34
C PHE A 6 -11.12 5.39 -23.48
N HIS A 7 -9.88 5.70 -23.11
CA HIS A 7 -9.07 4.85 -22.25
C HIS A 7 -9.60 4.80 -20.82
N VAL A 8 -9.91 5.98 -20.26
CA VAL A 8 -10.54 6.13 -18.94
C VAL A 8 -11.90 5.42 -18.90
N GLY A 9 -12.73 5.57 -19.95
CA GLY A 9 -14.04 4.90 -20.01
C GLY A 9 -13.96 3.37 -19.97
N LYS A 10 -12.94 2.75 -20.55
CA LYS A 10 -12.77 1.29 -20.49
C LYS A 10 -12.16 0.80 -19.18
N VAL A 11 -11.28 1.58 -18.58
CA VAL A 11 -10.75 1.29 -17.24
C VAL A 11 -11.90 1.33 -16.23
N ASN A 12 -12.85 2.28 -16.37
CA ASN A 12 -14.05 2.32 -15.55
C ASN A 12 -14.91 1.06 -15.68
N LEU A 13 -15.06 0.49 -16.89
CA LEU A 13 -15.81 -0.77 -17.06
C LEU A 13 -15.16 -1.95 -16.30
N ILE A 14 -13.83 -1.96 -16.19
CA ILE A 14 -13.13 -2.97 -15.39
C ILE A 14 -13.40 -2.73 -13.90
N SER A 15 -13.30 -1.47 -13.45
CA SER A 15 -13.62 -1.09 -12.06
C SER A 15 -15.06 -1.42 -11.69
N ASP A 16 -16.03 -1.09 -12.55
CA ASP A 16 -17.45 -1.41 -12.34
C ASP A 16 -17.68 -2.94 -12.25
N ALA A 17 -16.94 -3.72 -13.04
CA ALA A 17 -17.00 -5.18 -12.97
C ALA A 17 -16.37 -5.74 -11.68
N ILE A 18 -15.33 -5.09 -11.15
CA ILE A 18 -14.72 -5.43 -9.86
C ILE A 18 -15.68 -5.06 -8.71
N ASP A 19 -16.28 -3.87 -8.77
CA ASP A 19 -17.21 -3.35 -7.74
C ASP A 19 -18.51 -4.16 -7.69
N SER A 20 -18.96 -4.69 -8.83
CA SER A 20 -20.06 -5.65 -8.89
C SER A 20 -19.69 -7.08 -8.48
N GLY A 21 -18.43 -7.34 -8.11
CA GLY A 21 -17.93 -8.65 -7.70
C GLY A 21 -17.77 -9.67 -8.83
N ASN A 22 -17.97 -9.26 -10.09
CA ASN A 22 -17.86 -10.14 -11.24
C ASN A 22 -16.42 -10.20 -11.77
N ASN A 23 -15.55 -10.89 -11.03
CA ASN A 23 -14.12 -11.00 -11.36
C ASN A 23 -13.86 -11.61 -12.75
N LYS A 24 -14.69 -12.57 -13.19
CA LYS A 24 -14.56 -13.17 -14.53
C LYS A 24 -14.78 -12.13 -15.63
N LYS A 25 -15.81 -11.29 -15.50
CA LYS A 25 -16.09 -10.21 -16.43
C LYS A 25 -14.98 -9.15 -16.40
N ALA A 26 -14.49 -8.78 -15.20
CA ALA A 26 -13.39 -7.84 -15.06
C ALA A 26 -12.13 -8.31 -15.80
N ILE A 27 -11.77 -9.60 -15.66
CA ILE A 27 -10.64 -10.20 -16.38
C ILE A 27 -10.85 -10.11 -17.90
N GLN A 28 -12.05 -10.45 -18.39
CA GLN A 28 -12.37 -10.40 -19.83
C GLN A 28 -12.28 -8.97 -20.39
N GLU A 29 -12.83 -7.98 -19.68
CA GLU A 29 -12.75 -6.58 -20.12
C GLU A 29 -11.31 -6.06 -20.09
N ALA A 30 -10.54 -6.42 -19.05
CA ALA A 30 -9.13 -6.07 -18.99
C ALA A 30 -8.33 -6.69 -20.16
N GLU A 31 -8.59 -7.95 -20.53
CA GLU A 31 -7.96 -8.59 -21.69
C GLU A 31 -8.32 -7.92 -23.01
N LYS A 32 -9.58 -7.48 -23.19
CA LYS A 32 -9.98 -6.71 -24.37
C LYS A 32 -9.22 -5.39 -24.48
N VAL A 33 -8.99 -4.71 -23.35
CA VAL A 33 -8.19 -3.48 -23.31
C VAL A 33 -6.73 -3.78 -23.65
N LEU A 34 -6.12 -4.77 -22.98
CA LEU A 34 -4.71 -5.11 -23.15
C LEU A 34 -4.39 -5.64 -24.55
N LYS A 35 -5.32 -6.32 -25.23
CA LYS A 35 -5.15 -6.71 -26.64
C LYS A 35 -5.00 -5.50 -27.57
N LYS A 36 -5.70 -4.40 -27.30
CA LYS A 36 -5.66 -3.17 -28.12
C LYS A 36 -4.56 -2.22 -27.66
N HIS A 37 -4.29 -2.19 -26.37
CA HIS A 37 -3.36 -1.28 -25.71
C HIS A 37 -2.54 -2.06 -24.65
N PRO A 38 -1.51 -2.81 -25.06
CA PRO A 38 -0.70 -3.62 -24.14
C PRO A 38 0.04 -2.79 -23.07
N GLY A 39 0.34 -1.52 -23.39
CA GLY A 39 1.02 -0.57 -22.48
C GLY A 39 0.12 0.03 -21.39
N THR A 40 -1.12 -0.43 -21.27
CA THR A 40 -2.03 0.09 -20.24
C THR A 40 -1.78 -0.57 -18.89
N HIS A 41 -0.91 0.03 -18.10
CA HIS A 41 -0.54 -0.49 -16.78
C HIS A 41 -1.74 -0.58 -15.84
N THR A 42 -2.65 0.40 -15.83
CA THR A 42 -3.83 0.38 -14.96
C THR A 42 -4.73 -0.84 -15.22
N ALA A 43 -5.03 -1.14 -16.48
CA ALA A 43 -5.83 -2.31 -16.86
C ALA A 43 -5.11 -3.62 -16.51
N LYS A 44 -3.78 -3.66 -16.64
CA LYS A 44 -2.96 -4.82 -16.22
C LYS A 44 -3.06 -5.07 -14.72
N VAL A 45 -2.94 -4.02 -13.92
CA VAL A 45 -3.07 -4.12 -12.45
C VAL A 45 -4.51 -4.45 -12.04
N LEU A 46 -5.52 -3.89 -12.71
CA LEU A 46 -6.93 -4.25 -12.44
C LEU A 46 -7.24 -5.71 -12.83
N LYS A 47 -6.61 -6.24 -13.89
CA LYS A 47 -6.66 -7.68 -14.19
C LYS A 47 -6.08 -8.49 -13.01
N ALA A 48 -4.92 -8.08 -12.50
CA ALA A 48 -4.30 -8.72 -11.35
C ALA A 48 -5.18 -8.66 -10.09
N LEU A 49 -5.86 -7.53 -9.84
CA LEU A 49 -6.82 -7.39 -8.74
C LEU A 49 -7.97 -8.39 -8.85
N ALA A 50 -8.56 -8.52 -10.03
CA ALA A 50 -9.63 -9.49 -10.27
C ALA A 50 -9.15 -10.95 -10.12
N LEU A 51 -7.91 -11.25 -10.52
CA LEU A 51 -7.28 -12.56 -10.31
C LEU A 51 -7.05 -12.85 -8.82
N ILE A 52 -6.58 -11.87 -8.04
CA ILE A 52 -6.40 -11.98 -6.58
C ILE A 52 -7.74 -12.29 -5.91
N ARG A 53 -8.82 -11.55 -6.25
CA ARG A 53 -10.17 -11.79 -5.73
C ARG A 53 -10.78 -13.13 -6.19
N SER A 54 -10.16 -13.80 -7.15
CA SER A 54 -10.54 -15.13 -7.64
C SER A 54 -9.58 -16.24 -7.17
N ASP A 55 -8.75 -15.96 -6.17
CA ASP A 55 -7.77 -16.90 -5.60
C ASP A 55 -6.75 -17.43 -6.62
N LYS A 56 -6.42 -16.60 -7.62
CA LYS A 56 -5.42 -16.86 -8.66
C LYS A 56 -4.19 -15.98 -8.52
N GLN A 57 -3.65 -15.90 -7.31
CA GLN A 57 -2.53 -15.02 -6.98
C GLN A 57 -1.27 -15.36 -7.79
N SER A 58 -1.05 -16.64 -8.13
CA SER A 58 0.09 -17.08 -8.96
C SER A 58 0.08 -16.47 -10.37
N GLU A 59 -1.09 -16.22 -10.94
CA GLU A 59 -1.24 -15.53 -12.23
C GLU A 59 -1.20 -14.00 -12.07
N ALA A 60 -1.61 -13.48 -10.91
CA ALA A 60 -1.69 -12.06 -10.65
C ALA A 60 -0.32 -11.41 -10.37
N TRP A 61 0.54 -12.07 -9.59
CA TRP A 61 1.80 -11.48 -9.16
C TRP A 61 2.76 -11.13 -10.30
N PRO A 62 2.95 -11.97 -11.33
CA PRO A 62 3.80 -11.63 -12.46
C PRO A 62 3.35 -10.34 -13.17
N LEU A 63 2.04 -10.09 -13.24
CA LEU A 63 1.50 -8.86 -13.85
C LEU A 63 1.83 -7.61 -13.03
N ILE A 64 1.82 -7.72 -11.69
CA ILE A 64 2.18 -6.62 -10.79
C ILE A 64 3.68 -6.38 -10.82
N GLU A 65 4.49 -7.44 -10.76
CA GLU A 65 5.95 -7.36 -10.83
C GLU A 65 6.44 -6.75 -12.14
N GLU A 66 5.79 -7.06 -13.26
CA GLU A 66 6.07 -6.43 -14.54
C GLU A 66 5.90 -4.91 -14.45
N VAL A 67 4.82 -4.43 -13.82
CA VAL A 67 4.57 -2.98 -13.63
C VAL A 67 5.54 -2.37 -12.63
N GLU A 68 5.90 -3.07 -11.55
CA GLU A 68 6.90 -2.60 -10.58
C GLU A 68 8.32 -2.52 -11.17
N SER A 69 8.63 -3.33 -12.19
CA SER A 69 9.92 -3.34 -12.87
C SER A 69 10.13 -2.15 -13.82
N LEU A 70 9.07 -1.40 -14.12
CA LEU A 70 9.13 -0.26 -15.02
C LEU A 70 10.01 0.84 -14.43
N ARG A 71 10.90 1.37 -15.28
CA ARG A 71 11.75 2.50 -14.89
C ARG A 71 11.00 3.82 -14.95
N GLU A 72 9.94 3.90 -15.74
CA GLU A 72 9.12 5.11 -15.88
C GLU A 72 8.24 5.35 -14.64
N ASP A 73 7.77 6.58 -14.49
CA ASP A 73 6.86 6.94 -13.42
C ASP A 73 5.47 6.38 -13.72
N VAL A 74 4.94 5.63 -12.77
CA VAL A 74 3.61 5.04 -12.85
C VAL A 74 2.57 6.11 -12.49
N ASP A 75 1.49 6.18 -13.26
CA ASP A 75 0.41 7.12 -13.01
C ASP A 75 -0.37 6.81 -11.72
N GLU A 76 -1.05 7.83 -11.19
CA GLU A 76 -1.77 7.73 -9.91
C GLU A 76 -2.81 6.60 -9.90
N ASN A 77 -3.54 6.41 -11.00
CA ASN A 77 -4.59 5.38 -11.05
C ASN A 77 -3.99 3.99 -10.92
N THR A 78 -2.85 3.76 -11.60
CA THR A 78 -2.12 2.49 -11.48
C THR A 78 -1.53 2.30 -10.08
N LEU A 79 -1.01 3.35 -9.43
CA LEU A 79 -0.54 3.29 -8.04
C LEU A 79 -1.68 2.89 -7.07
N GLN A 80 -2.86 3.50 -7.20
CA GLN A 80 -4.01 3.19 -6.37
C GLN A 80 -4.51 1.76 -6.62
N ALA A 81 -4.57 1.31 -7.87
CA ALA A 81 -4.92 -0.07 -8.22
C ALA A 81 -3.94 -1.08 -7.60
N MET A 82 -2.63 -0.79 -7.60
CA MET A 82 -1.64 -1.66 -6.95
C MET A 82 -1.84 -1.72 -5.44
N CYS A 83 -2.16 -0.57 -4.82
CA CYS A 83 -2.50 -0.54 -3.39
C CYS A 83 -3.73 -1.40 -3.08
N HIS A 84 -4.72 -1.46 -3.98
CA HIS A 84 -5.88 -2.34 -3.82
C HIS A 84 -5.48 -3.82 -3.89
N CYS A 85 -4.64 -4.19 -4.86
CA CYS A 85 -4.10 -5.55 -4.95
C CYS A 85 -3.40 -5.97 -3.66
N PHE A 86 -2.53 -5.12 -3.11
CA PHE A 86 -1.79 -5.45 -1.89
C PHE A 86 -2.67 -5.54 -0.64
N LYS A 87 -3.76 -4.76 -0.56
CA LYS A 87 -4.73 -4.87 0.53
C LYS A 87 -5.52 -6.18 0.43
N GLU A 88 -6.05 -6.50 -0.75
CA GLU A 88 -6.83 -7.73 -1.00
C GLU A 88 -5.98 -8.99 -0.81
N ALA A 89 -4.69 -8.93 -1.16
CA ALA A 89 -3.76 -10.02 -0.95
C ALA A 89 -3.18 -10.11 0.48
N TYR A 90 -3.61 -9.23 1.40
CA TYR A 90 -3.12 -9.17 2.78
C TYR A 90 -1.59 -8.96 2.90
N THR A 91 -1.00 -8.19 1.98
CA THR A 91 0.43 -7.82 2.00
C THR A 91 0.63 -6.30 2.10
N PRO A 92 0.18 -5.64 3.17
CA PRO A 92 0.21 -4.19 3.30
C PRO A 92 1.64 -3.60 3.32
N GLU A 93 2.66 -4.39 3.62
CA GLU A 93 4.08 -4.00 3.62
C GLU A 93 4.53 -3.56 2.22
N ARG A 94 4.02 -4.20 1.16
CA ARG A 94 4.33 -3.83 -0.23
C ARG A 94 3.86 -2.42 -0.59
N ILE A 95 2.80 -1.92 0.06
CA ILE A 95 2.34 -0.54 -0.12
C ILE A 95 3.41 0.44 0.38
N SER A 96 4.08 0.12 1.48
CA SER A 96 5.17 0.96 2.01
C SER A 96 6.33 0.98 1.03
N ALA A 97 6.80 -0.19 0.57
CA ALA A 97 7.89 -0.28 -0.40
C ALA A 97 7.56 0.44 -1.72
N LEU A 98 6.30 0.38 -2.18
CA LEU A 98 5.84 1.12 -3.36
C LEU A 98 6.01 2.63 -3.17
N TYR A 99 5.44 3.19 -2.08
CA TYR A 99 5.51 4.63 -1.85
C TYR A 99 6.90 5.11 -1.43
N GLU A 100 7.75 4.27 -0.84
CA GLU A 100 9.17 4.60 -0.61
C GLU A 100 9.87 4.89 -1.95
N ARG A 101 9.66 4.04 -2.97
CA ARG A 101 10.23 4.25 -4.31
C ARG A 101 9.65 5.50 -4.98
N VAL A 102 8.35 5.73 -4.87
CA VAL A 102 7.69 6.92 -5.44
C VAL A 102 8.22 8.20 -4.77
N CYS A 103 8.30 8.23 -3.44
CA CYS A 103 8.82 9.39 -2.70
C CYS A 103 10.33 9.62 -2.94
N ALA A 104 11.11 8.59 -3.26
CA ALA A 104 12.52 8.77 -3.64
C ALA A 104 12.65 9.59 -4.94
N ARG A 105 11.69 9.47 -5.87
CA ARG A 105 11.65 10.25 -7.12
C ARG A 105 10.97 11.60 -6.95
N PHE A 106 9.93 11.66 -6.11
CA PHE A 106 9.12 12.85 -5.84
C PHE A 106 9.18 13.26 -4.36
N PRO A 107 10.35 13.66 -3.83
CA PRO A 107 10.57 13.85 -2.40
C PRO A 107 9.78 15.01 -1.78
N LYS A 108 9.27 15.93 -2.61
CA LYS A 108 8.49 17.11 -2.18
C LYS A 108 7.01 17.03 -2.53
N ASN A 109 6.52 15.86 -2.95
CA ASN A 109 5.11 15.69 -3.24
C ASN A 109 4.36 15.36 -1.93
N GLU A 110 3.51 16.30 -1.49
CA GLU A 110 2.75 16.21 -0.24
C GLU A 110 1.83 14.98 -0.19
N GLN A 111 1.17 14.67 -1.31
CA GLN A 111 0.24 13.55 -1.42
C GLN A 111 0.97 12.22 -1.26
N TYR A 112 2.11 12.04 -1.94
CA TYR A 112 2.90 10.81 -1.83
C TYR A 112 3.49 10.60 -0.44
N LEU A 113 4.03 11.66 0.16
CA LEU A 113 4.51 11.59 1.54
C LEU A 113 3.38 11.25 2.53
N THR A 114 2.18 11.78 2.30
CA THR A 114 1.00 11.44 3.11
C THR A 114 0.60 9.98 2.95
N HIS A 115 0.59 9.45 1.72
CA HIS A 115 0.30 8.04 1.48
C HIS A 115 1.37 7.12 2.10
N LEU A 116 2.65 7.51 2.04
CA LEU A 116 3.75 6.81 2.69
C LEU A 116 3.62 6.82 4.22
N PHE A 117 3.23 7.95 4.81
CA PHE A 117 2.94 8.01 6.24
C PHE A 117 1.81 7.02 6.61
N MET A 118 0.72 7.02 5.85
CA MET A 118 -0.44 6.15 6.09
C MET A 118 -0.14 4.66 5.87
N SER A 119 0.79 4.30 4.97
CA SER A 119 1.23 2.91 4.84
C SER A 119 2.00 2.45 6.09
N TYR A 120 2.89 3.28 6.63
CA TYR A 120 3.59 2.97 7.88
C TYR A 120 2.67 2.85 9.10
N VAL A 121 1.61 3.67 9.17
CA VAL A 121 0.56 3.54 10.20
C VAL A 121 -0.04 2.13 10.17
N ARG A 122 -0.40 1.64 8.97
CA ARG A 122 -1.05 0.34 8.77
C ARG A 122 -0.17 -0.82 9.21
N VAL A 123 1.13 -0.76 8.91
CA VAL A 123 2.09 -1.81 9.31
C VAL A 123 2.72 -1.57 10.68
N ARG A 124 2.24 -0.56 11.43
CA ARG A 124 2.72 -0.17 12.77
C ARG A 124 4.22 0.11 12.83
N ASN A 125 4.82 0.59 11.73
CA ASN A 125 6.21 1.00 11.69
C ASN A 125 6.34 2.45 12.20
N TYR A 126 6.19 2.62 13.51
CA TYR A 126 6.11 3.93 14.13
C TYR A 126 7.40 4.76 14.00
N LYS A 127 8.56 4.11 13.83
CA LYS A 127 9.84 4.79 13.60
C LYS A 127 9.90 5.47 12.23
N LEU A 128 9.52 4.76 11.17
CA LEU A 128 9.46 5.34 9.84
C LEU A 128 8.29 6.33 9.71
N GLN A 129 7.16 6.04 10.37
CA GLN A 129 6.04 6.95 10.49
C GLN A 129 6.47 8.33 11.05
N GLN A 130 7.21 8.34 12.17
CA GLN A 130 7.74 9.56 12.77
C GLN A 130 8.65 10.32 11.80
N LYS A 131 9.58 9.62 11.14
CA LYS A 131 10.51 10.23 10.17
C LYS A 131 9.74 10.93 9.04
N THR A 132 8.76 10.26 8.45
CA THR A 132 7.95 10.82 7.35
C THR A 132 7.11 12.01 7.82
N ALA A 133 6.50 11.95 9.01
CA ALA A 133 5.75 13.07 9.57
C ALA A 133 6.62 14.31 9.81
N LEU A 134 7.85 14.10 10.31
CA LEU A 134 8.80 15.20 10.48
C LEU A 134 9.20 15.81 9.13
N THR A 135 9.41 15.00 8.10
CA THR A 135 9.65 15.49 6.73
C THR A 135 8.46 16.33 6.23
N LEU A 136 7.23 15.82 6.34
CA LEU A 136 6.01 16.54 5.98
C LEU A 136 5.91 17.89 6.71
N PHE A 137 6.14 17.91 8.01
CA PHE A 137 6.10 19.14 8.79
C PHE A 137 7.17 20.14 8.35
N LYS A 138 8.41 19.68 8.12
CA LYS A 138 9.51 20.56 7.69
C LYS A 138 9.24 21.19 6.32
N GLU A 139 8.74 20.41 5.36
CA GLU A 139 8.51 20.89 3.99
C GLU A 139 7.27 21.78 3.88
N PHE A 140 6.18 21.46 4.59
CA PHE A 140 4.89 22.16 4.39
C PHE A 140 4.44 23.05 5.57
N GLN A 141 5.06 22.91 6.75
CA GLN A 141 4.81 23.73 7.94
C GLN A 141 3.34 23.78 8.40
N ARG A 142 2.60 22.68 8.20
CA ARG A 142 1.19 22.55 8.60
C ARG A 142 1.05 21.85 9.96
N ASN A 143 0.17 22.38 10.81
CA ASN A 143 -0.09 21.84 12.16
C ASN A 143 -0.45 20.34 12.22
N PRO A 144 -1.26 19.76 11.30
CA PRO A 144 -1.56 18.33 11.34
C PRO A 144 -0.33 17.43 11.30
N TYR A 145 0.71 17.79 10.54
CA TYR A 145 1.93 16.99 10.42
C TYR A 145 2.78 17.03 11.67
N TYR A 146 2.76 18.14 12.41
CA TYR A 146 3.36 18.22 13.73
C TYR A 146 2.69 17.22 14.69
N PHE A 147 1.36 17.21 14.74
CA PHE A 147 0.62 16.26 15.58
C PHE A 147 0.85 14.81 15.17
N TRP A 148 0.95 14.52 13.87
CA TRP A 148 1.29 13.19 13.38
C TRP A 148 2.66 12.72 13.87
N ASN A 149 3.66 13.60 13.87
CA ASN A 149 4.98 13.31 14.41
C ASN A 149 4.92 13.01 15.92
N VAL A 150 4.26 13.88 16.70
CA VAL A 150 4.07 13.68 18.16
C VAL A 150 3.36 12.35 18.43
N MET A 151 2.28 12.05 17.72
CA MET A 151 1.52 10.81 17.90
C MET A 151 2.38 9.58 17.56
N SER A 152 3.22 9.66 16.52
CA SER A 152 4.15 8.58 16.17
C SER A 152 5.16 8.29 17.29
N ILE A 153 5.63 9.32 18.00
CA ILE A 153 6.51 9.17 19.16
C ILE A 153 5.77 8.49 20.32
N VAL A 154 4.55 8.95 20.62
CA VAL A 154 3.70 8.35 21.66
C VAL A 154 3.49 6.86 21.40
N MET A 155 3.18 6.48 20.15
CA MET A 155 2.97 5.07 19.78
C MET A 155 4.23 4.21 19.94
N GLN A 156 5.43 4.74 19.66
CA GLN A 156 6.69 4.03 19.91
C GLN A 156 6.88 3.74 21.40
N VAL A 157 6.65 4.76 22.24
CA VAL A 157 6.83 4.64 23.69
C VAL A 157 5.80 3.69 24.29
N CYS A 158 4.52 3.84 23.95
CA CYS A 158 3.45 2.96 24.43
C CYS A 158 3.66 1.51 24.00
N GLY A 159 4.07 1.26 22.74
CA GLY A 159 4.42 -0.07 22.27
C GLY A 159 5.60 -0.69 23.04
N GLY A 160 6.64 0.11 23.31
CA GLY A 160 7.80 -0.32 24.10
C GLY A 160 7.47 -0.61 25.57
N ILE A 161 6.59 0.18 26.18
CA ILE A 161 6.14 -0.03 27.57
C ILE A 161 5.34 -1.34 27.67
N LEU A 162 4.45 -1.63 26.72
CA LEU A 162 3.70 -2.88 26.71
C LEU A 162 4.61 -4.11 26.56
N LEU A 163 5.61 -4.03 25.67
CA LEU A 163 6.61 -5.09 25.48
C LEU A 163 7.50 -5.27 26.72
N SER A 164 7.86 -4.18 27.38
CA SER A 164 8.65 -4.20 28.62
C SER A 164 7.83 -4.82 29.77
N ALA A 165 6.56 -4.47 29.89
CA ALA A 165 5.64 -5.09 30.85
C ALA A 165 5.43 -6.58 30.57
N ALA A 166 5.24 -6.97 29.31
CA ALA A 166 5.08 -8.37 28.92
C ALA A 166 6.36 -9.21 29.17
N SER A 167 7.54 -8.66 28.89
CA SER A 167 8.81 -9.34 29.19
C SER A 167 9.07 -9.45 30.70
N PHE A 168 8.68 -8.43 31.47
CA PHE A 168 8.72 -8.46 32.92
C PHE A 168 7.76 -9.51 33.50
N ILE A 169 6.51 -9.57 33.03
CA ILE A 169 5.53 -10.60 33.41
C ILE A 169 6.07 -12.00 33.05
N ARG A 170 6.59 -12.21 31.83
CA ARG A 170 7.17 -13.49 31.42
C ARG A 170 8.37 -13.90 32.29
N THR A 171 9.19 -12.94 32.70
CA THR A 171 10.33 -13.18 33.61
C THR A 171 9.86 -13.52 35.02
N LEU A 172 8.81 -12.86 35.51
CA LEU A 172 8.19 -13.18 36.79
C LEU A 172 7.58 -14.58 36.79
N PHE A 173 6.80 -14.94 35.76
CA PHE A 173 6.22 -16.29 35.62
C PHE A 173 7.31 -17.37 35.45
N GLY A 174 8.38 -17.10 34.69
CA GLY A 174 9.52 -18.01 34.55
C GLY A 174 10.31 -18.21 35.85
N ARG A 175 10.35 -17.20 36.74
CA ARG A 175 10.97 -17.30 38.07
C ARG A 175 10.11 -18.08 39.08
N GLN A 176 8.78 -17.99 38.98
CA GLN A 176 7.87 -18.75 39.84
C GLN A 176 7.84 -20.25 39.47
N SER A 177 7.98 -20.60 38.19
CA SER A 177 8.06 -22.00 37.74
C SER A 177 9.33 -22.73 38.24
N LYS A 178 10.43 -22.01 38.50
CA LYS A 178 11.67 -22.59 39.08
C LYS A 178 11.67 -22.72 40.60
N LYS A 179 10.62 -22.29 41.30
CA LYS A 179 10.47 -22.44 42.76
C LYS A 179 9.51 -23.56 43.17
N ILE A 180 8.92 -24.29 42.22
CA ILE A 180 7.93 -25.36 42.45
C ILE A 180 8.51 -26.77 42.17
N HIS A 181 9.82 -26.88 41.99
CA HIS A 181 10.53 -28.16 41.96
C HIS A 181 11.67 -28.16 42.97
#